data_AF-A0A8S0XF37-F1
#
_entry.id   AF-A0A8S0XF37-F1
#
_cell.length_a   1.000
_cell.length_b   1.000
_cell.length_c   1.000
_cell.angle_alpha   90.00
_cell.angle_beta   90.00
_cell.angle_gamma   90.00
#
_symmetry.space_group_name_H-M   'P 1'
#
loop_
_entity.id
_entity.type
_entity.pdbx_description
1 polymer ?
#
loop_
_entity_poly.entity_id
_entity_poly.type
_entity_poly.pdbx_seq_one_letter_code
_entity_poly.pdbx_strand_id
1 'polypeptide(L)'
;MKTSITILASIIAITLTACSTQEVRQTAKGSPAAPPDQSLYQAGANPPLTIIKDHKTLNLVRVMDGAACKNDFQGAKGEFLIYADPSDIERIKREKGPKVFSDFERKIQAFSTEVLQHAINATNLAEDPFSLGEDQAQEKLAKQLTSNFRSAVAGAVTTFGKETTLTIDIAPYPPSFVFYQKGCEATRVEPEST
;
A
#
# COMPACT_ATOMS: atom_id res chain seq x y z
N MET A 1 -18.95 -64.51 -44.78
CA MET A 1 -18.01 -65.25 -43.90
C MET A 1 -17.00 -64.24 -43.37
N LYS A 2 -16.90 -64.01 -42.05
CA LYS A 2 -15.77 -64.45 -41.18
C LYS A 2 -14.41 -64.03 -41.78
N THR A 3 -13.48 -63.33 -41.13
CA THR A 3 -13.19 -63.06 -39.71
C THR A 3 -12.06 -62.02 -39.65
N SER A 4 -11.92 -61.39 -38.49
CA SER A 4 -10.87 -60.49 -38.01
C SER A 4 -9.43 -61.02 -38.17
N ILE A 5 -8.42 -60.14 -38.14
CA ILE A 5 -7.37 -60.08 -37.08
C ILE A 5 -6.35 -58.94 -37.36
N THR A 6 -6.07 -58.24 -36.27
CA THR A 6 -5.16 -57.13 -35.96
C THR A 6 -3.67 -57.52 -36.00
N ILE A 7 -2.77 -56.64 -36.48
CA ILE A 7 -1.38 -56.52 -35.97
C ILE A 7 -0.93 -55.04 -36.00
N LEU A 8 -0.55 -54.52 -34.83
CA LEU A 8 0.22 -53.30 -34.61
C LEU A 8 1.67 -53.48 -35.09
N ALA A 9 2.28 -52.43 -35.65
CA ALA A 9 3.57 -51.92 -35.15
C ALA A 9 4.01 -50.65 -35.90
N SER A 10 4.27 -49.64 -35.08
CA SER A 10 4.91 -48.34 -35.28
C SER A 10 6.23 -48.40 -36.04
N ILE A 11 6.59 -47.34 -36.78
CA ILE A 11 7.91 -46.70 -36.76
C ILE A 11 7.81 -45.28 -37.34
N ILE A 12 8.46 -44.37 -36.62
CA ILE A 12 8.55 -42.92 -36.73
C ILE A 12 9.38 -42.49 -37.96
N ALA A 13 8.97 -41.43 -38.64
CA ALA A 13 9.83 -40.68 -39.57
C ALA A 13 9.59 -39.17 -39.44
N ILE A 14 10.70 -38.47 -39.25
CA ILE A 14 10.88 -37.07 -38.87
C ILE A 14 10.53 -36.16 -40.05
N THR A 15 9.56 -35.26 -39.89
CA THR A 15 9.31 -34.18 -40.85
C THR A 15 10.07 -32.93 -40.43
N LEU A 16 11.13 -32.61 -41.19
CA LEU A 16 11.76 -31.30 -41.24
C LEU A 16 10.77 -30.30 -41.85
N THR A 17 10.21 -29.40 -41.04
CA THR A 17 9.59 -28.17 -41.53
C THR A 17 10.42 -26.99 -41.05
N ALA A 18 11.19 -26.43 -41.98
CA ALA A 18 11.77 -25.11 -41.83
C ALA A 18 10.63 -24.08 -41.77
N CYS A 19 10.39 -23.50 -40.59
CA CYS A 19 9.54 -22.32 -40.47
C CYS A 19 10.37 -21.08 -40.76
N SER A 20 10.11 -20.50 -41.93
CA SER A 20 10.43 -19.13 -42.31
C SER A 20 10.04 -18.16 -41.18
N THR A 21 11.01 -17.40 -40.68
CA THR A 21 10.79 -16.30 -39.75
C THR A 21 10.13 -15.16 -40.53
N GLN A 22 8.81 -15.08 -40.45
CA GLN A 22 8.05 -13.90 -40.85
C GLN A 22 7.96 -12.99 -39.61
N GLU A 23 8.60 -11.82 -39.65
CA GLU A 23 8.44 -10.81 -38.60
C GLU A 23 6.98 -10.33 -38.56
N VAL A 24 6.22 -10.87 -37.62
CA VAL A 24 4.92 -10.34 -37.25
C VAL A 24 5.18 -9.15 -36.33
N ARG A 25 4.94 -7.93 -36.83
CA ARG A 25 4.71 -6.74 -35.99
C ARG A 25 3.61 -7.07 -34.99
N GLN A 26 3.99 -7.43 -33.77
CA GLN A 26 3.08 -7.45 -32.64
C GLN A 26 2.74 -6.00 -32.28
N THR A 27 1.55 -5.57 -32.68
CA THR A 27 0.79 -4.57 -31.94
C THR A 27 0.74 -5.02 -30.49
N ALA A 28 1.54 -4.39 -29.65
CA ALA A 28 1.60 -4.64 -28.22
C ALA A 28 0.24 -4.30 -27.60
N LYS A 29 -0.56 -5.35 -27.41
CA LYS A 29 -1.66 -5.37 -26.45
C LYS A 29 -1.06 -5.20 -25.06
N GLY A 30 -1.54 -4.18 -24.35
CA GLY A 30 -1.56 -4.10 -22.89
C GLY A 30 -0.22 -4.37 -22.21
N SER A 31 0.60 -3.33 -22.09
CA SER A 31 1.63 -3.31 -21.06
C SER A 31 0.97 -3.68 -19.72
N PRO A 32 1.54 -4.61 -18.93
CA PRO A 32 1.14 -4.73 -17.54
C PRO A 32 1.35 -3.35 -16.90
N ALA A 33 0.36 -2.89 -16.15
CA ALA A 33 0.51 -1.68 -15.34
C ALA A 33 1.79 -1.83 -14.53
N ALA A 34 2.72 -0.88 -14.72
CA ALA A 34 3.92 -0.83 -13.91
C ALA A 34 3.51 -0.82 -12.44
N PRO A 35 4.17 -1.58 -11.55
CA PRO A 35 4.00 -1.35 -10.12
C PRO A 35 4.27 0.13 -9.84
N PRO A 36 3.52 0.78 -8.93
CA PRO A 36 3.75 2.17 -8.60
C PRO A 36 5.22 2.34 -8.21
N ASP A 37 5.84 3.35 -8.82
CA ASP A 37 7.26 3.65 -8.80
C ASP A 37 7.85 3.50 -7.37
N GLN A 38 8.81 2.59 -7.22
CA GLN A 38 9.39 2.19 -5.93
C GLN A 38 10.46 3.17 -5.42
N SER A 39 10.54 4.39 -5.94
CA SER A 39 11.51 5.40 -5.55
C SER A 39 11.08 6.30 -4.37
N LEU A 40 10.12 5.86 -3.54
CA LEU A 40 9.49 6.69 -2.49
C LEU A 40 10.29 6.82 -1.17
N TYR A 41 11.52 6.29 -1.10
CA TYR A 41 12.32 6.26 0.13
C TYR A 41 13.48 7.27 0.12
N GLN A 42 13.29 8.44 -0.48
CA GLN A 42 14.24 9.55 -0.31
C GLN A 42 13.87 10.32 0.96
N ALA A 43 14.76 10.26 1.97
CA ALA A 43 14.67 11.11 3.14
C ALA A 43 14.59 12.58 2.72
N GLY A 44 13.61 13.33 3.22
CA GLY A 44 13.40 14.74 2.88
C GLY A 44 12.61 15.02 1.60
N ALA A 45 12.03 14.00 0.95
CA ALA A 45 11.00 14.25 -0.05
C ALA A 45 9.81 15.01 0.58
N ASN A 46 9.04 15.73 -0.23
CA ASN A 46 7.73 16.23 0.20
C ASN A 46 6.66 15.21 -0.18
N PRO A 47 5.60 15.01 0.63
CA PRO A 47 4.52 14.13 0.25
C PRO A 47 3.86 14.63 -1.05
N PRO A 48 3.46 13.72 -1.97
CA PRO A 48 2.84 14.13 -3.21
C PRO A 48 1.49 14.79 -2.90
N LEU A 49 1.25 15.98 -3.47
CA LEU A 49 0.01 16.72 -3.24
C LEU A 49 -1.22 16.05 -3.88
N THR A 50 -1.00 15.17 -4.86
CA THR A 50 -2.07 14.44 -5.55
C THR A 50 -1.65 13.01 -5.85
N ILE A 51 -2.62 12.10 -5.87
CA ILE A 51 -2.45 10.71 -6.31
C ILE A 51 -3.58 10.31 -7.26
N ILE A 52 -3.36 9.25 -8.04
CA ILE A 52 -4.40 8.63 -8.87
C ILE A 52 -4.81 7.30 -8.25
N LYS A 53 -6.10 7.15 -7.95
CA LYS A 53 -6.70 5.90 -7.45
C LYS A 53 -7.99 5.63 -8.22
N ASP A 54 -8.11 4.43 -8.78
CA ASP A 54 -9.30 4.02 -9.56
C ASP A 54 -9.72 5.04 -10.63
N HIS A 55 -8.74 5.61 -11.36
CA HIS A 55 -8.92 6.64 -12.38
C HIS A 55 -9.45 7.99 -11.86
N LYS A 56 -9.48 8.19 -10.54
CA LYS A 56 -9.78 9.47 -9.89
C LYS A 56 -8.50 10.12 -9.37
N THR A 57 -8.42 11.45 -9.51
CA THR A 57 -7.41 12.26 -8.83
C THR A 57 -7.88 12.56 -7.41
N LEU A 58 -7.08 12.17 -6.43
CA LEU A 58 -7.30 12.51 -5.03
C LEU A 58 -6.25 13.53 -4.58
N ASN A 59 -6.67 14.51 -3.78
CA ASN A 59 -5.80 15.55 -3.25
C ASN A 59 -5.42 15.26 -1.80
N LEU A 60 -4.18 15.57 -1.42
CA LEU A 60 -3.74 15.53 -0.04
C LEU A 60 -4.56 16.56 0.75
N VAL A 61 -5.36 16.09 1.70
CA VAL A 61 -6.23 16.94 2.54
C VAL A 61 -5.76 17.01 3.98
N ARG A 62 -4.98 16.03 4.44
CA ARG A 62 -4.47 15.99 5.81
C ARG A 62 -3.22 15.12 5.90
N VAL A 63 -2.29 15.55 6.74
CA VAL A 63 -1.22 14.71 7.29
C VAL A 63 -1.60 14.40 8.74
N MET A 64 -1.52 13.12 9.10
CA MET A 64 -1.82 12.62 10.44
C MET A 64 -0.59 11.95 11.03
N ASP A 65 -0.24 12.36 12.24
CA ASP A 65 0.73 11.62 13.05
C ASP A 65 0.10 10.34 13.59
N GLY A 66 0.88 9.28 13.58
CA GLY A 66 0.51 7.99 14.12
C GLY A 66 1.68 7.36 14.84
N ALA A 67 1.39 6.75 15.99
CA ALA A 67 2.36 5.99 16.75
C ALA A 67 1.68 4.78 17.38
N ALA A 68 2.39 3.65 17.40
CA ALA A 68 1.92 2.45 18.09
C ALA A 68 3.11 1.62 18.59
N CYS A 69 2.91 1.04 19.77
CA CYS A 69 3.83 0.09 20.38
C CYS A 69 3.31 -1.33 20.17
N LYS A 70 4.20 -2.22 19.71
CA LYS A 70 3.94 -3.67 19.68
C LYS A 70 4.08 -4.28 21.08
N ASN A 71 5.04 -3.78 21.85
CA ASN A 71 5.34 -4.14 23.24
C ASN A 71 6.19 -3.01 23.87
N ASP A 72 6.65 -3.19 25.11
CA ASP A 72 7.43 -2.19 25.85
C ASP A 72 8.75 -1.80 25.19
N PHE A 73 9.27 -2.62 24.27
CA PHE A 73 10.57 -2.41 23.61
C PHE A 73 10.45 -1.98 22.15
N GLN A 74 9.34 -2.30 21.49
CA GLN A 74 9.20 -2.21 20.05
C GLN A 74 7.98 -1.41 19.63
N GLY A 75 8.16 -0.53 18.65
CA GLY A 75 7.07 0.19 18.02
C GLY A 75 7.53 1.03 16.85
N ALA A 76 6.65 1.86 16.33
CA ALA A 76 7.02 2.89 15.36
C ALA A 76 6.13 4.12 15.52
N LYS A 77 6.65 5.26 15.05
CA LYS A 77 5.87 6.48 14.81
C LYS A 77 6.14 7.02 13.41
N GLY A 78 5.25 7.86 12.93
CA GLY A 78 5.44 8.67 11.73
C GLY A 78 4.11 9.18 11.19
N GLU A 79 4.14 9.65 9.94
CA GLU A 79 3.04 10.34 9.29
C GLU A 79 2.26 9.43 8.34
N PHE A 80 0.97 9.70 8.24
CA PHE A 80 0.02 9.06 7.35
C PHE A 80 -0.74 10.14 6.58
N LEU A 81 -0.81 9.98 5.27
CA LEU A 81 -1.34 10.93 4.32
C LEU A 81 -2.78 10.56 4.00
N ILE A 82 -3.70 11.50 4.21
CA ILE A 82 -5.09 11.35 3.80
C ILE A 82 -5.30 12.10 2.49
N TYR A 83 -5.74 11.34 1.49
CA TYR A 83 -6.16 11.86 0.20
C TYR A 83 -7.67 11.76 0.07
N ALA A 84 -8.29 12.73 -0.59
CA ALA A 84 -9.74 12.73 -0.82
C ALA A 84 -10.10 13.30 -2.20
N ASP A 85 -11.23 12.83 -2.75
CA ASP A 85 -11.76 13.34 -4.02
C ASP A 85 -12.32 14.76 -3.81
N PRO A 86 -11.77 15.79 -4.47
CA PRO A 86 -12.23 17.16 -4.31
C PRO A 86 -13.69 17.34 -4.74
N SER A 87 -14.18 16.55 -5.70
CA SER A 87 -15.57 16.63 -6.17
C SER A 87 -16.54 16.13 -5.11
N ASP A 88 -16.18 15.07 -4.39
CA ASP A 88 -16.97 14.55 -3.27
C ASP A 88 -16.99 15.55 -2.11
N ILE A 89 -15.86 16.19 -1.81
CA ILE A 89 -15.79 17.24 -0.78
C ILE A 89 -16.75 18.38 -1.10
N GLU A 90 -16.68 18.92 -2.31
CA GLU A 90 -17.53 20.04 -2.70
C GLU A 90 -19.01 19.67 -2.75
N ARG A 91 -19.34 18.46 -3.23
CA ARG A 91 -20.71 17.93 -3.18
C ARG A 91 -21.21 17.82 -1.75
N ILE A 92 -20.45 17.18 -0.85
CA ILE A 92 -20.84 16.97 0.54
C ILE A 92 -20.98 18.30 1.29
N LYS A 93 -20.10 19.28 1.05
CA LYS A 93 -20.24 20.63 1.61
C LYS A 93 -21.58 21.27 1.24
N ARG A 94 -22.01 21.15 -0.03
CA ARG A 94 -23.29 21.67 -0.50
C ARG A 94 -24.49 20.92 0.08
N GLU A 95 -24.41 19.59 0.16
CA GLU A 95 -25.54 18.72 0.56
C GLU A 95 -25.73 18.63 2.08
N LYS A 96 -24.64 18.56 2.84
CA LYS A 96 -24.64 18.25 4.28
C LYS A 96 -24.07 19.38 5.16
N GLY A 97 -23.49 20.41 4.54
CA GLY A 97 -22.80 21.50 5.22
C GLY A 97 -21.37 21.12 5.67
N PRO A 98 -20.53 22.11 5.99
CA PRO A 98 -19.11 21.90 6.30
C PRO A 98 -18.87 21.22 7.65
N LYS A 99 -19.85 21.23 8.56
CA LYS A 99 -19.70 20.67 9.91
C LYS A 99 -19.53 19.15 9.92
N VAL A 100 -19.96 18.44 8.87
CA VAL A 100 -19.86 16.97 8.79
C VAL A 100 -18.40 16.48 8.73
N PHE A 101 -17.46 17.33 8.29
CA PHE A 101 -16.07 16.94 8.12
C PHE A 101 -15.33 16.74 9.44
N SER A 102 -15.74 17.39 10.54
CA SER A 102 -15.15 17.10 11.85
C SER A 102 -15.51 15.68 12.34
N ASP A 103 -16.71 15.20 12.00
CA ASP A 103 -17.09 13.82 12.30
C ASP A 103 -16.36 12.82 11.40
N PHE A 104 -16.09 13.20 10.15
CA PHE A 104 -15.26 12.40 9.25
C PHE A 104 -13.82 12.28 9.75
N GLU A 105 -13.21 13.39 10.16
CA GLU A 105 -11.87 13.40 10.75
C GLU A 105 -11.79 12.48 11.98
N ARG A 106 -12.78 12.58 12.88
CA ARG A 106 -12.86 11.72 14.07
C ARG A 106 -12.98 10.24 13.72
N LYS A 107 -13.82 9.90 12.74
CA LYS A 107 -13.96 8.52 12.24
C LYS A 107 -12.65 8.02 11.65
N ILE A 108 -11.99 8.82 10.81
CA ILE A 108 -10.71 8.48 10.19
C ILE A 108 -9.64 8.25 11.25
N GLN A 109 -9.54 9.13 12.25
CA GLN A 109 -8.60 8.98 13.35
C GLN A 109 -8.84 7.71 14.16
N ALA A 110 -10.11 7.40 14.46
CA ALA A 110 -10.47 6.21 15.23
C ALA A 110 -10.00 4.93 14.53
N PHE A 111 -10.41 4.69 13.29
CA PHE A 111 -10.01 3.47 12.60
C PHE A 111 -8.52 3.46 12.23
N SER A 112 -7.91 4.63 11.96
CA SER A 112 -6.47 4.69 11.60
C SER A 112 -5.58 4.29 12.76
N THR A 113 -5.99 4.60 13.99
CA THR A 113 -5.29 4.15 15.22
C THR A 113 -5.30 2.63 15.31
N GLU A 114 -6.46 2.00 15.13
CA GLU A 114 -6.62 0.55 15.18
C GLU A 114 -5.82 -0.14 14.05
N VAL A 115 -5.93 0.39 12.82
CA VAL A 115 -5.19 -0.08 11.66
C VAL A 115 -3.68 -0.01 11.89
N LEU A 116 -3.17 1.10 12.44
CA LEU A 116 -1.75 1.25 12.75
C LEU A 116 -1.29 0.23 13.78
N GLN A 117 -2.06 0.03 14.85
CA GLN A 117 -1.76 -0.98 15.87
C GLN A 117 -1.69 -2.39 15.25
N HIS A 118 -2.65 -2.74 14.40
CA HIS A 118 -2.65 -4.02 13.68
C HIS A 118 -1.42 -4.16 12.77
N ALA A 119 -1.08 -3.12 12.02
CA ALA A 119 0.07 -3.12 11.12
C ALA A 119 1.39 -3.28 11.90
N ILE A 120 1.52 -2.63 13.05
CA ILE A 120 2.69 -2.74 13.92
C ILE A 120 2.80 -4.13 14.54
N ASN A 121 1.70 -4.71 14.99
CA ASN A 121 1.69 -6.07 15.51
C ASN A 121 2.13 -7.10 14.46
N ALA A 122 1.75 -6.89 13.20
CA ALA A 122 2.15 -7.72 12.06
C ALA A 122 3.59 -7.47 11.57
N THR A 123 4.21 -6.35 11.95
CA THR A 123 5.58 -6.00 11.53
C THR A 123 6.61 -6.70 12.39
N ASN A 124 7.67 -7.24 11.77
CA ASN A 124 8.79 -7.81 12.51
C ASN A 124 9.79 -6.71 12.86
N LEU A 125 9.59 -6.10 14.03
CA LEU A 125 10.44 -5.03 14.56
C LEU A 125 11.73 -5.53 15.23
N ALA A 126 12.07 -6.81 15.11
CA ALA A 126 13.36 -7.31 15.60
C ALA A 126 14.52 -6.71 14.79
N GLU A 127 15.66 -6.53 15.44
CA GLU A 127 16.91 -6.14 14.79
C GLU A 127 17.31 -7.20 13.76
N ASP A 128 17.72 -6.77 12.56
CA ASP A 128 18.13 -7.67 11.49
C ASP A 128 19.67 -7.85 11.53
N PRO A 129 20.18 -8.99 12.04
CA PRO A 129 21.62 -9.21 12.17
C PRO A 129 22.31 -9.38 10.81
N PHE A 130 21.56 -9.49 9.71
CA PHE A 130 22.08 -9.64 8.36
C PHE A 130 22.01 -8.36 7.53
N SER A 131 21.53 -7.25 8.10
CA SER A 131 21.52 -5.97 7.40
C SER A 131 22.94 -5.46 7.15
N LEU A 132 23.19 -4.91 5.96
CA LEU A 132 24.50 -4.34 5.61
C LEU A 132 24.70 -2.91 6.17
N GLY A 133 23.70 -2.38 6.89
CA GLY A 133 23.73 -1.07 7.54
C GLY A 133 22.37 -0.67 8.13
N GLU A 134 22.33 0.45 8.86
CA GLU A 134 21.11 0.96 9.49
C GLU A 134 20.06 1.40 8.45
N ASP A 135 20.49 2.08 7.38
CA ASP A 135 19.61 2.55 6.31
C ASP A 135 18.84 1.40 5.65
N GLN A 136 19.52 0.29 5.36
CA GLN A 136 18.91 -0.89 4.77
C GLN A 136 17.92 -1.58 5.72
N ALA A 137 18.24 -1.61 7.03
CA ALA A 137 17.34 -2.15 8.04
C ALA A 137 16.08 -1.28 8.16
N GLN A 138 16.22 0.04 8.17
CA GLN A 138 15.10 0.98 8.20
C GLN A 138 14.23 0.89 6.95
N GLU A 139 14.82 0.82 5.76
CA GLU A 139 14.08 0.68 4.50
C GLU A 139 13.25 -0.62 4.50
N LYS A 140 13.82 -1.73 4.99
CA LYS A 140 13.12 -3.02 5.12
C LYS A 140 11.93 -2.92 6.08
N LEU A 141 12.11 -2.30 7.25
CA LEU A 141 11.03 -2.09 8.21
C LEU A 141 9.95 -1.17 7.64
N ALA A 142 10.33 -0.10 6.96
CA ALA A 142 9.43 0.84 6.32
C ALA A 142 8.58 0.16 5.23
N LYS A 143 9.19 -0.70 4.41
CA LYS A 143 8.48 -1.53 3.42
C LYS A 143 7.47 -2.48 4.09
N GLN A 144 7.88 -3.18 5.15
CA GLN A 144 6.99 -4.09 5.88
C GLN A 144 5.81 -3.36 6.51
N LEU A 145 6.06 -2.28 7.25
CA LEU A 145 5.00 -1.48 7.88
C LEU A 145 4.05 -0.92 6.83
N THR A 146 4.59 -0.42 5.70
CA THR A 146 3.77 0.11 4.60
C THR A 146 2.85 -0.96 4.03
N SER A 147 3.38 -2.16 3.76
CA SER A 147 2.59 -3.28 3.22
C SER A 147 1.51 -3.74 4.20
N ASN A 148 1.87 -3.89 5.48
CA ASN A 148 0.95 -4.29 6.54
C ASN A 148 -0.17 -3.26 6.75
N PHE A 149 0.18 -1.97 6.78
CA PHE A 149 -0.79 -0.88 6.92
C PHE A 149 -1.76 -0.83 5.73
N ARG A 150 -1.25 -0.87 4.49
CA ARG A 150 -2.10 -0.86 3.29
C ARG A 150 -3.09 -2.03 3.28
N SER A 151 -2.65 -3.20 3.73
CA SER A 151 -3.52 -4.37 3.85
C SER A 151 -4.59 -4.18 4.94
N ALA A 152 -4.20 -3.65 6.10
CA ALA A 152 -5.11 -3.43 7.23
C ALA A 152 -6.13 -2.30 6.98
N VAL A 153 -5.73 -1.24 6.28
CA VAL A 153 -6.57 -0.04 6.08
C VAL A 153 -7.65 -0.22 5.01
N ALA A 154 -7.44 -1.14 4.06
CA ALA A 154 -8.28 -1.27 2.86
C ALA A 154 -9.78 -1.46 3.18
N GLY A 155 -10.08 -2.31 4.17
CA GLY A 155 -11.44 -2.55 4.62
C GLY A 155 -12.08 -1.31 5.25
N ALA A 156 -11.37 -0.63 6.14
CA ALA A 156 -11.85 0.56 6.83
C ALA A 156 -12.13 1.72 5.86
N VAL A 157 -11.23 1.99 4.92
CA VAL A 157 -11.43 3.00 3.86
C VAL A 157 -12.63 2.67 2.99
N THR A 158 -12.81 1.40 2.63
CA THR A 158 -13.97 0.96 1.84
C THR A 158 -15.28 1.17 2.61
N THR A 159 -15.33 0.80 3.88
CA THR A 159 -16.50 1.01 4.75
C THR A 159 -16.80 2.49 4.93
N PHE A 160 -15.77 3.30 5.22
CA PHE A 160 -15.90 4.74 5.35
C PHE A 160 -16.49 5.38 4.08
N GLY A 161 -16.00 4.99 2.90
CA GLY A 161 -16.51 5.48 1.62
C GLY A 161 -17.98 5.14 1.41
N LYS A 162 -18.42 3.92 1.79
CA LYS A 162 -19.84 3.50 1.71
C LYS A 162 -20.74 4.30 2.65
N GLU A 163 -20.28 4.55 3.88
CA GLU A 163 -21.08 5.27 4.88
C GLU A 163 -21.18 6.78 4.59
N THR A 164 -20.10 7.38 4.09
CA THR A 164 -19.98 8.84 4.00
C THR A 164 -20.18 9.37 2.59
N THR A 165 -20.04 8.52 1.57
CA THR A 165 -19.91 8.87 0.14
C THR A 165 -18.65 9.67 -0.20
N LEU A 166 -17.71 9.83 0.74
CA LEU A 166 -16.45 10.51 0.51
C LEU A 166 -15.41 9.49 0.06
N THR A 167 -14.95 9.60 -1.19
CA THR A 167 -13.83 8.79 -1.68
C THR A 167 -12.53 9.25 -1.02
N ILE A 168 -11.88 8.36 -0.27
CA ILE A 168 -10.57 8.64 0.35
C ILE A 168 -9.53 7.57 0.03
N ASP A 169 -8.27 7.92 0.23
CA ASP A 169 -7.16 6.99 0.39
C ASP A 169 -6.31 7.39 1.58
N ILE A 170 -5.70 6.40 2.23
CA ILE A 170 -4.80 6.64 3.35
C ILE A 170 -3.51 5.88 3.08
N ALA A 171 -2.43 6.62 2.93
CA ALA A 171 -1.11 6.09 2.60
C ALA A 171 -0.13 6.41 3.73
N PRO A 172 0.67 5.44 4.19
CA PRO A 172 1.79 5.77 5.07
C PRO A 172 2.82 6.64 4.35
N TYR A 173 3.58 7.44 5.11
CA TYR A 173 4.67 8.26 4.58
C TYR A 173 6.02 7.75 5.08
N PRO A 174 6.66 6.78 4.37
CA PRO A 174 7.86 6.12 4.86
C PRO A 174 9.03 7.02 5.28
N PRO A 175 9.32 8.14 4.60
CA PRO A 175 10.40 9.04 5.02
C PRO A 175 10.24 9.62 6.43
N SER A 176 9.03 9.61 7.01
CA SER A 176 8.75 10.09 8.38
C SER A 176 8.89 9.00 9.45
N PHE A 177 9.09 7.74 9.07
CA PHE A 177 9.04 6.64 10.02
C PHE A 177 10.25 6.60 10.94
N VAL A 178 9.98 6.43 12.23
CA VAL A 178 10.96 6.14 13.26
C VAL A 178 10.59 4.81 13.91
N PHE A 179 11.52 3.86 13.91
CA PHE A 179 11.34 2.54 14.50
C PHE A 179 12.04 2.45 15.85
N TYR A 180 11.34 1.91 16.82
CA TYR A 180 11.84 1.67 18.17
C TYR A 180 12.10 0.17 18.35
N GLN A 181 13.29 -0.19 18.85
CA GLN A 181 13.69 -1.58 19.08
C GLN A 181 14.28 -1.83 20.47
N LYS A 182 14.53 -0.77 21.26
CA LYS A 182 15.17 -0.81 22.59
C LYS A 182 14.37 -0.08 23.67
N GLY A 183 13.09 0.16 23.42
CA GLY A 183 12.18 0.95 24.27
C GLY A 183 11.15 1.66 23.41
N CYS A 184 9.87 1.37 23.60
CA CYS A 184 8.81 2.01 22.82
C CYS A 184 8.33 3.29 23.53
N GLU A 185 8.91 4.42 23.13
CA GLU A 185 8.43 5.75 23.53
C GLU A 185 7.51 6.38 22.49
N ALA A 186 7.03 5.60 21.51
CA ALA A 186 6.25 6.09 20.39
C ALA A 186 4.99 6.86 20.84
N THR A 187 4.43 6.54 22.01
CA THR A 187 3.25 7.23 22.59
C THR A 187 3.57 8.33 23.59
N ARG A 188 4.85 8.59 23.90
CA ARG A 188 5.26 9.69 24.79
C ARG A 188 5.35 10.96 23.95
N VAL A 189 4.37 11.84 24.13
CA VAL A 189 4.44 13.23 23.64
C VAL A 189 5.62 13.88 24.36
N GLU A 190 6.70 14.21 23.66
CA GLU A 190 7.72 15.09 24.23
C GLU A 190 7.07 16.43 24.56
N PRO A 191 7.17 16.95 25.79
CA PRO A 191 6.74 18.31 26.07
C PRO A 191 7.60 19.25 25.24
N GLU A 192 6.97 20.17 24.50
CA GLU A 192 7.69 21.25 23.82
C GLU A 192 8.61 21.93 24.83
N SER A 193 9.91 21.90 24.54
CA SER A 193 10.88 22.68 25.30
C SER A 193 10.59 24.16 25.06
N THR A 194 9.82 24.77 25.97
CA THR A 194 9.73 26.24 26.13
C THR A 194 11.08 26.88 26.33
#